data_AF-R0D3X9-F1
#
_entry.id   AF-R0D3X9-F1
#
_cell.length_a   1.000
_cell.length_b   1.000
_cell.length_c   1.000
_cell.angle_alpha   90.00
_cell.angle_beta   90.00
_cell.angle_gamma   90.00
#
_symmetry.space_group_name_H-M   'P 1'
#
loop_
_entity.id
_entity.type
_entity.pdbx_description
1 polymer ?
#
loop_
_entity_poly.entity_id
_entity_poly.type
_entity_poly.pdbx_seq_one_letter_code
_entity_poly.pdbx_strand_id
1 'polypeptide(L)'
;MNYKEEAIIRLKECIADCTSGEDDIYKSAFATAILALRKQIPTKVRTKKCEDCEKEDCGSCEDYYNRCPECNEGLDRDSGEIFKFCPECGQALDWEN
;
A
#
# COMPACT_ATOMS: atom_id res chain seq x y z
N MET A 1 9.40 -16.63 -3.05
CA MET A 1 9.44 -15.17 -3.25
C MET A 1 8.46 -14.87 -4.38
N ASN A 2 7.62 -13.86 -4.24
CA ASN A 2 6.65 -13.50 -5.28
C ASN A 2 7.39 -12.78 -6.43
N TYR A 3 7.04 -13.03 -7.69
CA TYR A 3 7.67 -12.41 -8.86
C TYR A 3 7.69 -10.88 -8.79
N LYS A 4 6.71 -10.27 -8.12
CA LYS A 4 6.65 -8.81 -7.89
C LYS A 4 7.79 -8.33 -6.99
N GLU A 5 8.14 -9.10 -5.96
CA GLU A 5 9.22 -8.79 -5.03
C GLU A 5 10.58 -8.95 -5.73
N GLU A 6 10.75 -10.01 -6.51
CA GLU A 6 11.95 -10.24 -7.33
C GLU A 6 12.17 -9.11 -8.34
N ALA A 7 11.10 -8.66 -9.02
CA ALA A 7 11.17 -7.52 -9.93
C ALA A 7 11.57 -6.22 -9.22
N ILE A 8 11.04 -5.97 -8.01
CA ILE A 8 11.45 -4.80 -7.21
C ILE A 8 12.93 -4.88 -6.84
N ILE A 9 13.43 -6.04 -6.43
CA ILE A 9 14.85 -6.23 -6.10
C ILE A 9 15.70 -5.92 -7.33
N ARG A 10 15.34 -6.49 -8.50
CA ARG A 10 16.10 -6.28 -9.73
C ARG A 10 16.13 -4.82 -10.16
N LEU A 11 15.00 -4.11 -10.07
CA LEU A 11 14.94 -2.69 -10.39
C LEU A 11 15.80 -1.84 -9.45
N LYS A 12 15.87 -2.20 -8.16
CA LYS A 12 16.76 -1.52 -7.19
C LYS A 12 18.23 -1.71 -7.52
N GLU A 13 18.63 -2.91 -7.94
CA GLU A 13 19.98 -3.18 -8.43
C GLU A 13 20.30 -2.31 -9.66
N CYS A 14 19.39 -2.23 -10.63
CA CYS A 14 19.57 -1.37 -11.79
C CYS A 14 19.73 0.11 -11.41
N ILE A 15 18.97 0.62 -10.44
CA ILE A 15 19.13 1.99 -9.94
C ILE A 15 20.51 2.18 -9.28
N ALA A 16 21.02 1.18 -8.56
CA ALA A 16 22.33 1.25 -7.91
C ALA A 16 23.49 1.27 -8.93
N ASP A 17 23.31 0.60 -10.08
CA ASP A 17 24.28 0.59 -11.19
C ASP A 17 24.28 1.90 -12.00
N CYS A 18 23.22 2.71 -11.90
CA CYS A 18 23.12 4.02 -12.54
C CYS A 18 24.02 5.05 -11.84
N THR A 19 25.26 5.21 -12.32
CA THR A 19 26.30 6.02 -11.69
C THR A 19 26.47 7.41 -12.31
N SER A 20 25.87 7.67 -13.47
CA SER A 20 25.97 8.95 -14.16
C SER A 20 24.74 9.83 -13.94
N GLY A 21 24.87 11.14 -14.18
CA GLY A 21 23.72 12.06 -14.18
C GLY A 21 22.81 11.88 -15.40
N GLU A 22 23.31 11.31 -16.50
CA GLU A 22 22.48 10.97 -17.67
C GLU A 22 21.48 9.85 -17.36
N ASP A 23 21.75 9.07 -16.30
CA ASP A 23 20.88 7.98 -15.87
C ASP A 23 19.65 8.43 -15.07
N ASP A 24 19.53 9.71 -14.72
CA ASP A 24 18.48 10.21 -13.82
C ASP A 24 17.07 9.96 -14.36
N ILE A 25 16.89 9.98 -15.69
CA ILE A 25 15.61 9.63 -16.32
C ILE A 25 15.25 8.15 -16.10
N TYR A 26 16.23 7.25 -16.18
CA TYR A 26 16.03 5.82 -15.94
C TYR A 26 15.79 5.54 -14.46
N LYS A 27 16.52 6.20 -13.55
CA LYS A 27 16.28 6.10 -12.11
C LYS A 27 14.84 6.49 -11.76
N SER A 28 14.35 7.59 -12.34
CA SER A 28 12.97 8.06 -12.12
C SER A 28 11.94 7.07 -12.66
N ALA A 29 12.16 6.53 -13.86
CA ALA A 29 11.30 5.51 -14.46
C ALA A 29 11.27 4.22 -13.61
N PHE A 30 12.43 3.73 -13.18
CA PHE A 30 12.53 2.54 -12.33
C PHE A 30 11.91 2.77 -10.94
N ALA A 31 12.09 3.94 -10.34
CA ALA A 31 11.44 4.29 -9.08
C ALA A 31 9.91 4.26 -9.22
N THR A 32 9.38 4.78 -10.32
CA THR A 32 7.94 4.75 -10.62
C THR A 32 7.44 3.31 -10.80
N ALA A 33 8.19 2.47 -11.53
CA ALA A 33 7.86 1.06 -11.70
C ALA A 33 7.87 0.30 -10.37
N ILE A 34 8.84 0.57 -9.48
CA ILE A 34 8.90 -0.01 -8.13
C ILE A 34 7.65 0.38 -7.33
N LEU A 35 7.24 1.65 -7.36
CA LEU A 35 6.02 2.11 -6.66
C LEU A 35 4.77 1.40 -7.18
N ALA A 36 4.63 1.24 -8.50
CA ALA A 36 3.52 0.53 -9.10
C ALA A 36 3.51 -0.95 -8.67
N LEU A 37 4.65 -1.64 -8.72
CA LEU A 37 4.78 -3.04 -8.32
C LEU A 37 4.47 -3.27 -6.85
N ARG A 38 4.91 -2.36 -5.97
CA ARG A 38 4.58 -2.40 -4.53
C ARG A 38 3.07 -2.39 -4.30
N LYS A 39 2.35 -1.52 -5.03
CA LYS A 39 0.89 -1.47 -4.96
C LYS A 39 0.18 -2.74 -5.41
N GLN A 40 0.87 -3.63 -6.14
CA GLN A 40 0.33 -4.91 -6.57
C GLN A 40 0.63 -6.07 -5.60
N ILE A 41 1.35 -5.81 -4.50
CA ILE A 41 1.58 -6.77 -3.42
C ILE A 41 0.47 -6.54 -2.39
N PRO A 42 -0.45 -7.51 -2.15
CA PRO A 42 -1.49 -7.36 -1.16
C PRO A 42 -0.92 -7.00 0.21
N THR A 43 -1.52 -6.02 0.86
CA THR A 43 -1.12 -5.57 2.19
C THR A 43 -2.33 -5.62 3.10
N LYS A 44 -2.13 -6.12 4.32
CA LYS A 44 -3.19 -6.31 5.30
C LYS A 44 -3.93 -5.00 5.60
N VAL A 45 -5.24 -5.03 5.48
CA VAL A 45 -6.13 -3.92 5.84
C VAL A 45 -5.91 -3.53 7.30
N ARG A 46 -5.90 -2.22 7.57
CA ARG A 46 -5.82 -1.71 8.94
C ARG A 46 -7.21 -1.55 9.50
N THR A 47 -7.52 -2.27 10.57
CA THR A 47 -8.72 -2.07 11.37
C THR A 47 -8.42 -1.10 12.51
N LYS A 48 -9.17 0.01 12.60
CA LYS A 48 -9.10 0.97 13.72
C LYS A 48 -10.49 1.19 14.31
N LYS A 49 -10.59 1.28 15.64
CA LYS A 49 -11.86 1.61 16.33
C LYS A 49 -12.36 3.04 16.08
N CYS A 50 -11.50 4.01 15.74
CA CYS A 50 -11.92 5.41 15.60
C CYS A 50 -10.85 6.28 14.91
N GLU A 51 -11.24 7.45 14.38
CA GLU A 51 -10.34 8.42 13.73
C GLU A 51 -9.34 9.07 14.69
N ASP A 52 -9.79 9.45 15.89
CA ASP A 52 -9.03 10.21 16.88
C ASP A 52 -8.37 9.35 17.99
N CYS A 53 -8.43 8.03 17.87
CA CYS A 53 -8.06 7.14 18.95
C CYS A 53 -6.65 6.58 18.74
N GLU A 54 -5.67 7.15 19.47
CA GLU A 54 -4.31 6.61 19.57
C GLU A 54 -4.23 5.31 20.39
N LYS A 55 -5.29 4.98 21.15
CA LYS A 55 -5.35 3.80 22.03
C LYS A 55 -6.36 2.77 21.51
N GLU A 56 -5.99 1.49 21.60
CA GLU A 56 -6.81 0.33 21.20
C GLU A 56 -8.15 0.23 21.96
N ASP A 57 -8.29 0.93 23.09
CA ASP A 57 -9.50 0.92 23.91
C ASP A 57 -10.11 2.31 24.05
N CYS A 58 -10.62 2.84 22.93
CA CYS A 58 -11.62 3.89 22.98
C CYS A 58 -12.93 3.28 23.52
N GLY A 59 -13.18 3.43 24.82
CA GLY A 59 -14.38 2.92 25.50
C GLY A 59 -15.72 3.53 25.03
N SER A 60 -15.71 4.41 24.02
CA SER A 60 -16.87 5.10 23.46
C SER A 60 -17.04 4.91 21.95
N CYS A 61 -16.21 4.06 21.33
CA CYS A 61 -16.24 3.83 19.89
C CYS A 61 -16.74 2.40 19.63
N GLU A 62 -17.98 2.28 19.19
CA GLU A 62 -18.62 0.97 18.94
C GLU A 62 -18.27 0.38 17.56
N ASP A 63 -17.80 1.22 16.62
CA ASP A 63 -17.59 0.83 15.22
C ASP A 63 -16.09 0.71 14.86
N TYR A 64 -15.69 -0.43 14.30
CA TYR A 64 -14.37 -0.57 13.66
C TYR A 64 -14.45 -0.08 12.21
N TYR A 65 -13.47 0.71 11.80
CA TYR A 65 -13.30 1.20 10.44
C TYR A 65 -12.11 0.52 9.77
N ASN A 66 -12.35 -0.10 8.63
CA ASN A 66 -11.33 -0.61 7.73
C ASN A 66 -10.66 0.53 6.99
N ARG A 67 -9.32 0.55 6.94
CA ARG A 67 -8.53 1.60 6.29
C ARG A 67 -7.45 1.02 5.40
N CYS A 68 -7.18 1.73 4.31
CA CYS A 68 -6.07 1.41 3.43
C CYS A 68 -4.75 1.48 4.21
N PRO A 69 -3.89 0.45 4.15
CA PRO A 69 -2.61 0.47 4.86
C PRO A 69 -1.63 1.54 4.32
N GLU A 70 -1.78 1.98 3.07
CA GLU A 70 -0.88 2.93 2.43
C GLU A 70 -1.33 4.38 2.58
N CYS A 71 -2.58 4.71 2.23
CA CYS A 71 -3.08 6.10 2.28
C CYS A 71 -3.98 6.40 3.49
N ASN A 72 -4.31 5.40 4.32
CA ASN A 72 -5.18 5.54 5.50
C ASN A 72 -6.63 5.96 5.21
N GLU A 73 -7.01 6.02 3.94
CA GLU A 73 -8.39 6.29 3.51
C GLU A 73 -9.33 5.16 3.91
N GLY A 74 -10.60 5.53 4.18
CA GLY A 74 -11.64 4.59 4.59
C GLY A 74 -11.95 3.56 3.50
N LEU A 75 -12.06 2.30 3.90
CA LEU A 75 -12.43 1.17 3.04
C LEU A 75 -13.84 0.64 3.32
N ASP A 76 -14.44 1.01 4.46
CA ASP A 76 -15.85 0.70 4.71
C ASP A 76 -16.75 1.61 3.87
N ARG A 77 -17.57 0.98 3.04
CA ARG A 77 -18.77 1.59 2.48
C ARG A 77 -19.97 0.81 2.98
N ASP A 78 -21.05 1.53 3.30
CA ASP A 78 -22.33 1.01 3.81
C ASP A 78 -22.96 -0.10 2.93
N SER A 79 -22.40 -0.37 1.75
CA SER A 79 -22.81 -1.40 0.79
C SER A 79 -22.26 -2.81 1.06
N GLY A 80 -21.34 -3.00 2.01
CA GLY A 80 -20.71 -4.31 2.26
C GLY A 80 -19.77 -4.78 1.14
N GLU A 81 -19.28 -3.85 0.31
CA GLU A 81 -18.38 -4.16 -0.80
C GLU A 81 -16.92 -4.37 -0.31
N ILE A 82 -16.36 -5.56 -0.57
CA ILE A 82 -14.96 -5.86 -0.25
C ILE A 82 -14.07 -5.46 -1.43
N PHE A 83 -13.34 -4.35 -1.26
CA PHE A 83 -12.44 -3.84 -2.29
C PHE A 83 -11.20 -4.73 -2.47
N LYS A 84 -10.93 -5.19 -3.69
CA LYS A 84 -9.64 -5.86 -4.00
C LYS A 84 -8.46 -4.87 -4.01
N PHE A 85 -8.73 -3.62 -4.34
CA PHE A 85 -7.75 -2.53 -4.38
C PHE A 85 -8.35 -1.29 -3.74
N CYS A 86 -7.51 -0.51 -3.03
CA CYS A 86 -7.93 0.78 -2.49
C CYS A 86 -8.35 1.71 -3.65
N PRO A 87 -9.55 2.30 -3.62
CA PRO A 87 -10.03 3.17 -4.69
C PRO A 87 -9.22 4.47 -4.80
N GLU A 88 -8.65 4.94 -3.69
CA GLU A 88 -7.94 6.22 -3.64
C GLU A 88 -6.49 6.12 -4.13
N CYS A 89 -5.79 5.03 -3.80
CA CYS A 89 -4.37 4.90 -4.11
C CYS A 89 -4.00 3.68 -4.96
N GLY A 90 -4.92 2.75 -5.21
CA GLY A 90 -4.69 1.54 -6.02
C GLY A 90 -3.92 0.41 -5.32
N GLN A 91 -3.68 0.52 -4.00
CA GLN A 91 -3.03 -0.52 -3.22
C GLN A 91 -3.87 -1.81 -3.19
N ALA A 92 -3.29 -2.96 -3.54
CA ALA A 92 -3.91 -4.26 -3.37
C ALA A 92 -4.13 -4.55 -1.88
N LEU A 93 -5.34 -4.98 -1.54
CA LEU A 93 -5.79 -5.17 -0.16
C LEU A 93 -5.85 -6.65 0.18
N ASP A 94 -5.30 -6.98 1.34
CA ASP A 94 -5.44 -8.30 1.95
C ASP A 94 -6.41 -8.20 3.14
N TRP A 95 -7.53 -8.92 3.01
CA TRP A 95 -8.61 -8.97 4.00
C TRP A 95 -8.53 -10.22 4.90
N GLU A 96 -7.52 -11.08 4.70
CA GLU A 96 -7.32 -12.23 5.57
C GLU A 96 -6.77 -11.77 6.93
N ASN A 97 -7.39 -12.25 8.02
CA ASN A 97 -7.06 -11.91 9.40
C ASN A 97 -6.07 -12.91 10.02
#